data_AF-A0AB39THQ3-F1
#
_entry.id   AF-A0AB39THQ3-F1
#
_cell.length_a   1.000
_cell.length_b   1.000
_cell.length_c   1.000
_cell.angle_alpha   90.00
_cell.angle_beta   90.00
_cell.angle_gamma   90.00
#
_symmetry.space_group_name_H-M   'P 1'
#
loop_
_entity.id
_entity.type
_entity.pdbx_description
1 polymer ?
#
loop_
_entity_poly.entity_id
_entity_poly.type
_entity_poly.pdbx_seq_one_letter_code
_entity_poly.pdbx_strand_id
1 'polypeptide(L)'
;MSTPDRFRPKTDDELRRLDVPVLLRYGLAFGGHHRAALFGDGAVAAALEADALGVLPRSLSFLAEVVRSGGTRYAAELPEPLPGPDAARLAHAWLTSAATTVTTVDGDRLLASWLKAVAEVLGLRRTVRGAP
;
A
#
# COMPACT_ATOMS: atom_id res chain seq x y z
N MET A 1 2.81 29.50 -24.48
CA MET A 1 3.17 29.11 -23.10
C MET A 1 2.14 28.07 -22.66
N SER A 2 2.44 26.78 -22.84
CA SER A 2 1.48 25.71 -22.58
C SER A 2 1.21 25.60 -21.08
N THR A 3 -0.06 25.68 -20.71
CA THR A 3 -0.56 25.44 -19.35
C THR A 3 -0.05 24.08 -18.86
N PRO A 4 0.54 23.96 -17.66
CA PRO A 4 0.94 22.66 -17.16
C PRO A 4 -0.30 21.78 -17.03
N ASP A 5 -0.19 20.57 -17.55
CA ASP A 5 -1.15 19.48 -17.47
C ASP A 5 -1.37 19.07 -16.00
N ARG A 6 -2.15 19.87 -15.27
CA ARG A 6 -2.40 19.67 -13.83
C ARG A 6 -3.50 18.63 -13.56
N PHE A 7 -4.12 18.06 -14.59
CA PHE A 7 -5.31 17.22 -14.45
C PHE A 7 -5.30 15.92 -15.24
N ARG A 8 -4.24 15.59 -16.01
CA ARG A 8 -4.13 14.25 -16.59
C ARG A 8 -4.03 13.19 -15.48
N PRO A 9 -4.92 12.18 -15.49
CA PRO A 9 -4.76 11.01 -14.64
C PRO A 9 -3.43 10.31 -14.95
N LYS A 10 -2.68 9.91 -13.91
CA LYS A 10 -1.46 9.13 -14.09
C LYS A 10 -1.79 7.78 -14.71
N THR A 11 -0.93 7.31 -15.61
CA THR A 11 -1.05 5.96 -16.18
C THR A 11 -0.55 4.92 -15.19
N ASP A 12 -0.95 3.66 -15.37
CA ASP A 12 -0.42 2.55 -14.57
C ASP A 12 1.12 2.46 -14.66
N ASP A 13 1.71 2.75 -15.83
CA ASP A 13 3.16 2.73 -16.01
C ASP A 13 3.89 3.84 -15.27
N GLU A 14 3.24 5.00 -15.11
CA GLU A 14 3.75 6.09 -14.29
C GLU A 14 3.63 5.72 -12.79
N LEU A 15 2.52 5.11 -12.39
CA LEU A 15 2.28 4.70 -11.00
C LEU A 15 3.19 3.55 -10.55
N ARG A 16 3.50 2.59 -11.43
CA ARG A 16 4.46 1.49 -11.14
C ARG A 16 5.88 1.97 -10.85
N ARG A 17 6.22 3.22 -11.17
CA ARG A 17 7.54 3.80 -10.90
C ARG A 17 7.63 4.47 -9.53
N LEU A 18 6.52 4.55 -8.80
CA LEU A 18 6.50 5.15 -7.48
C LEU A 18 7.17 4.24 -6.46
N ASP A 19 8.02 4.82 -5.61
CA ASP A 19 8.62 4.13 -4.48
C ASP A 19 7.61 4.10 -3.31
N VAL A 20 6.84 3.01 -3.24
CA VAL A 20 5.83 2.80 -2.20
C VAL A 20 6.44 2.81 -0.79
N PRO A 21 7.58 2.16 -0.50
CA PRO A 21 8.26 2.29 0.78
C PRO A 21 8.57 3.74 1.20
N VAL A 22 9.02 4.59 0.28
CA VAL A 22 9.25 6.02 0.53
C VAL A 22 7.94 6.75 0.85
N LEU A 23 6.89 6.51 0.04
CA LEU A 23 5.57 7.11 0.27
C LEU A 23 4.99 6.70 1.62
N LEU A 24 5.21 5.46 2.06
CA LEU A 24 4.80 4.99 3.38
C LEU A 24 5.48 5.79 4.48
N ARG A 25 6.81 5.95 4.44
CA ARG A 25 7.52 6.74 5.47
C ARG A 25 6.99 8.17 5.54
N TYR A 26 6.87 8.85 4.40
CA TYR A 26 6.43 10.24 4.40
C TYR A 26 4.94 10.41 4.73
N GLY A 27 4.06 9.56 4.20
CA GLY A 27 2.61 9.69 4.45
C GLY A 27 2.16 9.24 5.84
N LEU A 28 2.94 8.37 6.49
CA LEU A 28 2.72 7.98 7.89
C LEU A 28 3.35 8.98 8.86
N ALA A 29 4.55 9.51 8.55
CA ALA A 29 5.21 10.53 9.37
C ALA A 29 4.50 11.89 9.30
N PHE A 30 4.06 12.27 8.10
CA PHE A 30 3.57 13.60 7.80
C PHE A 30 2.13 13.54 7.29
N GLY A 31 1.26 14.39 7.85
CA GLY A 31 -0.12 14.55 7.38
C GLY A 31 -0.23 15.32 6.06
N GLY A 32 -1.43 15.86 5.80
CA GLY A 32 -1.67 16.75 4.65
C GLY A 32 -1.39 16.09 3.30
N HIS A 33 -0.64 16.79 2.44
CA HIS A 33 -0.35 16.34 1.07
C HIS A 33 0.41 15.01 0.99
N HIS A 34 1.31 14.72 1.93
CA HIS A 34 2.04 13.45 1.95
C HIS A 34 1.10 12.27 2.21
N ARG A 35 0.17 12.43 3.17
CA ARG A 35 -0.85 11.43 3.44
C ARG A 35 -1.82 11.26 2.28
N ALA A 36 -2.24 12.36 1.65
CA ALA A 36 -3.09 12.30 0.47
C ALA A 36 -2.40 11.55 -0.69
N ALA A 37 -1.11 11.78 -0.93
CA ALA A 37 -0.33 11.06 -1.92
C ALA A 37 -0.20 9.56 -1.60
N LEU A 38 0.01 9.20 -0.33
CA LEU A 38 0.09 7.80 0.11
C LEU A 38 -1.23 7.05 -0.10
N PHE A 39 -2.37 7.66 0.25
CA PHE A 39 -3.70 7.04 0.10
C PHE A 39 -4.25 7.12 -1.34
N GLY A 40 -3.75 8.04 -2.16
CA GLY A 40 -4.07 8.15 -3.59
C GLY A 40 -3.12 7.30 -4.43
N ASP A 41 -2.17 7.96 -5.09
CA ASP A 41 -1.22 7.33 -6.01
C ASP A 41 -0.45 6.17 -5.37
N GLY A 42 -0.04 6.30 -4.11
CA GLY A 42 0.69 5.25 -3.38
C GLY A 42 -0.14 3.98 -3.18
N ALA A 43 -1.44 4.10 -2.93
CA ALA A 43 -2.31 2.94 -2.78
C ALA A 43 -2.54 2.23 -4.13
N VAL A 44 -2.65 3.00 -5.22
CA VAL A 44 -2.78 2.42 -6.57
C VAL A 44 -1.48 1.75 -7.02
N ALA A 45 -0.32 2.37 -6.77
CA ALA A 45 0.98 1.78 -7.05
C ALA A 45 1.17 0.46 -6.28
N ALA A 46 0.88 0.44 -4.98
CA ALA A 46 0.95 -0.78 -4.17
C ALA A 46 0.00 -1.86 -4.67
N ALA A 47 -1.21 -1.49 -5.10
CA ALA A 47 -2.17 -2.44 -5.67
C ALA A 47 -1.66 -3.03 -7.00
N LEU A 48 -0.99 -2.24 -7.83
CA LEU A 48 -0.36 -2.71 -9.08
C LEU A 48 0.80 -3.69 -8.80
N GLU A 49 1.65 -3.40 -7.81
CA GLU A 49 2.72 -4.31 -7.37
C GLU A 49 2.15 -5.63 -6.86
N ALA A 50 1.12 -5.57 -6.01
CA ALA A 50 0.47 -6.75 -5.46
C ALA A 50 -0.26 -7.58 -6.53
N ASP A 51 -0.92 -6.92 -7.49
CA ASP A 51 -1.61 -7.60 -8.60
C ASP A 51 -0.63 -8.38 -9.48
N ALA A 52 0.54 -7.79 -9.77
CA ALA A 52 1.58 -8.44 -10.57
C ALA A 52 2.11 -9.73 -9.92
N LEU A 53 2.06 -9.83 -8.59
CA LEU A 53 2.43 -11.01 -7.81
C LEU A 53 1.26 -11.96 -7.51
N GLY A 54 0.06 -11.67 -8.05
CA GLY A 54 -1.13 -12.50 -7.82
C GLY A 54 -1.70 -12.44 -6.40
N VAL A 55 -1.28 -11.46 -5.58
CA VAL A 55 -1.78 -11.29 -4.21
C VAL A 55 -3.29 -11.10 -4.22
N LEU A 56 -4.02 -11.73 -3.31
CA LEU A 56 -5.48 -11.57 -3.24
C LEU A 56 -5.86 -10.36 -2.36
N PRO A 57 -6.92 -9.59 -2.70
CA PRO A 57 -7.43 -8.52 -1.83
C PRO A 57 -7.63 -8.97 -0.37
N ARG A 58 -8.22 -10.16 -0.18
CA ARG A 58 -8.45 -10.75 1.16
C ARG A 58 -7.15 -10.96 1.96
N SER A 59 -6.02 -11.23 1.31
CA SER A 59 -4.74 -11.41 1.98
C SER A 59 -4.22 -10.08 2.52
N LEU A 60 -4.39 -8.99 1.76
CA LEU A 60 -4.07 -7.63 2.22
C LEU A 60 -5.01 -7.16 3.34
N SER A 61 -6.31 -7.47 3.24
CA SER A 61 -7.26 -7.18 4.32
C SER A 61 -6.93 -7.94 5.61
N PHE A 62 -6.50 -9.21 5.49
CA PHE A 62 -6.06 -9.99 6.64
C PHE A 62 -4.79 -9.40 7.26
N LEU A 63 -3.79 -9.05 6.44
CA LEU A 63 -2.57 -8.39 6.92
C LEU A 63 -2.89 -7.06 7.62
N ALA A 64 -3.87 -6.30 7.12
CA ALA A 64 -4.33 -5.08 7.78
C ALA A 64 -4.86 -5.34 9.21
N GLU A 65 -5.64 -6.42 9.42
CA GLU A 65 -6.10 -6.79 10.76
C GLU A 65 -4.95 -7.27 11.66
N VAL A 66 -3.97 -7.97 11.11
CA VAL A 66 -2.75 -8.35 11.85
C VAL A 66 -1.98 -7.10 12.30
N VAL A 67 -1.77 -6.11 11.42
CA VAL A 67 -1.14 -4.83 11.80
C VAL A 67 -1.98 -4.11 12.86
N ARG A 68 -3.30 -4.07 12.70
CA ARG A 68 -4.20 -3.38 13.65
C ARG A 68 -4.20 -4.01 15.04
N SER A 69 -4.05 -5.34 15.13
CA SER A 69 -4.14 -6.09 16.38
C SER A 69 -2.77 -6.30 17.05
N GLY A 70 -1.75 -6.65 16.27
CA GLY A 70 -0.40 -6.95 16.75
C GLY A 70 0.60 -5.81 16.60
N GLY A 71 0.28 -4.78 15.81
CA GLY A 71 1.16 -3.66 15.50
C GLY A 71 2.06 -3.91 14.29
N THR A 72 2.58 -2.82 13.73
CA THR A 72 3.38 -2.82 12.49
C THR A 72 4.69 -3.60 12.65
N ARG A 73 5.38 -3.45 13.78
CA ARG A 73 6.65 -4.16 14.04
C ARG A 73 6.46 -5.67 14.12
N TYR A 74 5.45 -6.11 14.86
CA TYR A 74 5.08 -7.53 14.94
C TYR A 74 4.78 -8.10 13.55
N ALA A 75 3.95 -7.40 12.75
CA ALA A 75 3.63 -7.84 11.40
C ALA A 75 4.87 -7.93 10.49
N ALA A 76 5.84 -7.02 10.66
CA ALA A 76 7.09 -7.01 9.89
C ALA A 76 8.02 -8.19 10.20
N GLU A 77 7.87 -8.82 11.37
CA GLU A 77 8.66 -9.95 11.84
C GLU A 77 8.04 -11.32 11.48
N LEU A 78 6.82 -11.33 10.94
CA LEU A 78 6.18 -12.57 10.49
C LEU A 78 7.00 -13.23 9.40
N PRO A 79 7.29 -14.55 9.46
CA PRO A 79 8.05 -15.23 8.41
C PRO A 79 7.43 -15.12 7.02
N GLU A 80 6.09 -15.03 6.96
CA GLU A 80 5.32 -14.95 5.73
C GLU A 80 4.11 -14.01 5.93
N PRO A 81 4.27 -12.67 5.79
CA PRO A 81 3.19 -11.72 5.99
C PRO A 81 2.14 -11.74 4.87
N LEU A 82 2.54 -12.21 3.68
CA LEU A 82 1.66 -12.51 2.55
C LEU A 82 2.04 -13.87 1.96
N PRO A 83 1.07 -14.65 1.44
CA PRO A 83 1.35 -15.98 0.89
C PRO A 83 2.27 -15.93 -0.33
N GLY A 84 3.33 -16.74 -0.31
CA GLY A 84 4.33 -16.86 -1.37
C GLY A 84 5.55 -15.97 -1.16
N PRO A 85 6.76 -16.42 -1.56
CA PRO A 85 8.02 -15.78 -1.20
C PRO A 85 8.16 -14.36 -1.74
N ASP A 86 7.66 -14.09 -2.96
CA ASP A 86 7.79 -12.77 -3.59
C ASP A 86 6.83 -11.76 -2.97
N ALA A 87 5.59 -12.19 -2.69
CA ALA A 87 4.61 -11.38 -1.98
C ALA A 87 5.02 -11.13 -0.53
N ALA A 88 5.62 -12.11 0.14
CA ALA A 88 6.20 -11.94 1.48
C ALA A 88 7.30 -10.87 1.46
N ARG A 89 8.23 -10.91 0.48
CA ARG A 89 9.27 -9.87 0.34
C ARG A 89 8.68 -8.48 0.08
N LEU A 90 7.65 -8.37 -0.75
CA LEU A 90 6.93 -7.12 -0.99
C LEU A 90 6.32 -6.58 0.32
N ALA A 91 5.61 -7.43 1.06
CA ALA A 91 5.00 -7.06 2.34
C ALA A 91 6.05 -6.64 3.37
N HIS A 92 7.17 -7.36 3.49
CA HIS A 92 8.27 -6.97 4.36
C HIS A 92 8.82 -5.59 4.00
N ALA A 93 9.04 -5.30 2.71
CA ALA A 93 9.52 -3.99 2.29
C ALA A 93 8.59 -2.86 2.76
N TRP A 94 7.26 -3.04 2.63
CA TRP A 94 6.27 -2.08 3.11
C TRP A 94 6.25 -1.98 4.64
N LEU A 95 6.14 -3.11 5.34
CA LEU A 95 5.99 -3.19 6.79
C LEU A 95 7.25 -2.69 7.52
N THR A 96 8.44 -3.11 7.09
CA THR A 96 9.70 -2.64 7.66
C THR A 96 9.89 -1.15 7.42
N SER A 97 9.54 -0.65 6.23
CA SER A 97 9.60 0.79 5.94
C SER A 97 8.64 1.58 6.85
N ALA A 98 7.40 1.11 7.01
CA ALA A 98 6.44 1.74 7.91
C ALA A 98 6.88 1.66 9.39
N ALA A 99 7.46 0.54 9.83
CA ALA A 99 7.94 0.31 11.20
C ALA A 99 9.04 1.31 11.64
N THR A 100 9.77 1.91 10.69
CA THR A 100 10.73 2.99 11.00
C THR A 100 10.05 4.27 11.51
N THR A 101 8.77 4.45 11.20
CA THR A 101 8.01 5.68 11.40
C THR A 101 6.87 5.48 12.40
N VAL A 102 6.18 4.34 12.32
CA VAL A 102 5.04 4.02 13.18
C VAL A 102 5.52 3.63 14.56
N THR A 103 5.25 4.48 15.55
CA THR A 103 5.60 4.29 16.96
C THR A 103 4.39 4.30 17.89
N THR A 104 3.18 4.47 17.35
CA THR A 104 1.95 4.63 18.12
C THR A 104 0.83 3.74 17.56
N VAL A 105 -0.14 3.41 18.43
CA VAL A 105 -1.33 2.64 18.07
C VAL A 105 -2.13 3.32 16.94
N ASP A 106 -2.19 4.65 16.91
CA ASP A 106 -2.87 5.35 15.83
C ASP A 106 -2.10 5.29 14.51
N GLY A 107 -0.76 5.22 14.55
CA GLY A 107 0.06 4.93 13.38
C GLY A 107 -0.18 3.51 12.84
N ASP A 108 -0.31 2.51 13.72
CA ASP A 108 -0.66 1.14 13.32
C ASP A 108 -2.04 1.10 12.65
N ARG A 109 -3.03 1.79 13.22
CA ARG A 109 -4.38 1.92 12.62
C ARG A 109 -4.34 2.63 11.28
N LEU A 110 -3.49 3.64 11.11
CA LEU A 110 -3.34 4.35 9.84
C LEU A 110 -2.74 3.45 8.77
N LEU A 111 -1.69 2.68 9.08
CA LEU A 111 -1.11 1.70 8.16
C LEU A 111 -2.11 0.60 7.81
N ALA A 112 -2.83 0.07 8.80
CA ALA A 112 -3.90 -0.91 8.56
C ALA A 112 -4.98 -0.35 7.63
N SER A 113 -5.37 0.91 7.80
CA SER A 113 -6.34 1.58 6.93
C SER A 113 -5.79 1.74 5.51
N TRP A 114 -4.50 2.04 5.37
CA TRP A 114 -3.85 2.09 4.06
C TRP A 114 -3.83 0.71 3.38
N LEU A 115 -3.47 -0.37 4.09
CA LEU A 115 -3.51 -1.73 3.54
C LEU A 115 -4.93 -2.14 3.09
N LYS A 116 -5.97 -1.71 3.81
CA LYS A 116 -7.37 -1.90 3.38
C LYS A 116 -7.68 -1.14 2.11
N ALA A 117 -7.24 0.12 1.99
CA ALA A 117 -7.41 0.90 0.76
C ALA A 117 -6.71 0.21 -0.44
N VAL A 118 -5.50 -0.32 -0.25
CA VAL A 118 -4.81 -1.10 -1.29
C VAL A 118 -5.62 -2.35 -1.68
N ALA A 119 -6.17 -3.07 -0.70
CA ALA A 119 -7.02 -4.23 -0.95
C ALA A 119 -8.28 -3.88 -1.77
N GLU A 120 -8.94 -2.76 -1.44
CA GLU A 120 -10.12 -2.26 -2.15
C GLU A 120 -9.79 -1.87 -3.59
N VAL A 121 -8.71 -1.12 -3.81
CA VAL A 121 -8.23 -0.75 -5.15
C VAL A 121 -7.91 -1.99 -5.97
N LEU A 122 -7.18 -2.96 -5.40
CA LEU A 122 -6.87 -4.22 -6.06
C LEU A 122 -8.13 -4.99 -6.45
N GLY A 123 -9.11 -5.07 -5.56
CA GLY A 123 -10.40 -5.70 -5.81
C GLY A 123 -11.14 -5.05 -6.98
N LEU A 124 -11.28 -3.72 -6.97
CA LEU A 124 -11.91 -2.97 -8.05
C LEU A 124 -11.24 -3.21 -9.41
N ARG A 125 -9.90 -3.16 -9.44
CA ARG A 125 -9.12 -3.36 -10.68
C ARG A 125 -9.33 -4.76 -11.27
N ARG A 126 -9.43 -5.79 -10.42
CA ARG A 126 -9.70 -7.15 -10.88
C ARG A 126 -11.13 -7.31 -11.40
N THR A 127 -12.10 -6.69 -10.73
CA THR A 127 -13.49 -6.67 -11.21
C THR A 127 -13.59 -6.01 -12.59
N VAL A 128 -12.94 -4.86 -12.80
CA VAL A 128 -12.96 -4.15 -14.09
C VAL A 128 -12.25 -4.96 -15.18
N ARG A 129 -11.13 -5.64 -14.88
CA ARG A 129 -10.43 -6.49 -15.86
C ARG A 129 -11.19 -7.78 -16.19
N GLY A 130 -11.93 -8.32 -15.23
CA GLY A 130 -12.76 -9.53 -15.40
C GLY A 130 -14.17 -9.25 -15.91
N ALA A 131 -14.55 -7.98 -16.10
CA ALA A 131 -15.78 -7.61 -16.77
C ALA A 131 -15.65 -7.91 -18.29
N PRO A 132 -16.73 -8.41 -18.92
CA PRO A 132 -16.72 -8.85 -20.31
C PRO A 132 -16.44 -7.73 -21.32
#